data_AF-A0A3B8VXK5-F1
#
_entry.id   AF-A0A3B8VXK5-F1
#
_cell.length_a   1.000
_cell.length_b   1.000
_cell.length_c   1.000
_cell.angle_alpha   90.00
_cell.angle_beta   90.00
_cell.angle_gamma   90.00
#
_symmetry.space_group_name_H-M   'P 1'
#
loop_
_entity.id
_entity.type
_entity.pdbx_description
1 polymer ?
#
loop_
_entity_poly.entity_id
_entity_poly.type
_entity_poly.pdbx_seq_one_letter_code
_entity_poly.pdbx_strand_id
1 'polypeptide(L)'
;MNNSVLNFWGKSSYWWLYLILGAMLVLSGFWVMWQPALGYETVAILFGWSLLAVGISQIAIAASVKRAMSGWGWWIAGGIIDIMIGLFLLFDLGYTEAVLPYIFGFIFLFKGISNFVSSLMMVGKYKYWWLYLINGILLLVLSWMFLMAPASAVFTIVFMAAFLYMYWGFSLMAFSFDLKPGKND
;
A
#
# COMPACT_ATOMS: atom_id res chain seq x y z
N MET A 1 15.55 33.00 -20.72
CA MET A 1 14.45 32.54 -19.84
C MET A 1 14.14 31.08 -20.21
N ASN A 2 14.37 30.18 -19.27
CA ASN A 2 13.75 28.87 -19.04
C ASN A 2 13.67 27.82 -20.18
N ASN A 3 14.70 26.96 -20.27
CA ASN A 3 14.65 25.64 -20.92
C ASN A 3 14.41 24.51 -19.89
N SER A 4 13.58 24.74 -18.87
CA SER A 4 13.42 23.84 -17.72
C SER A 4 12.26 22.83 -17.84
N VAL A 5 11.81 22.51 -19.06
CA VAL A 5 10.57 21.72 -19.26
C VAL A 5 10.75 20.47 -20.14
N LEU A 6 11.97 20.18 -20.63
CA LEU A 6 12.23 18.98 -21.46
C LEU A 6 13.26 18.03 -20.83
N ASN A 7 13.13 17.75 -19.53
CA ASN A 7 13.86 16.65 -18.87
C ASN A 7 12.96 15.86 -17.91
N PHE A 8 11.68 15.68 -18.27
CA PHE A 8 10.71 14.89 -17.50
C PHE A 8 11.02 13.37 -17.52
N TRP A 9 11.84 12.92 -18.49
CA TRP A 9 12.35 11.55 -18.64
C TRP A 9 13.87 11.54 -18.93
N GLY A 10 14.59 12.54 -18.42
CA GLY A 10 16.02 12.71 -18.67
C GLY A 10 16.88 11.81 -17.78
N LYS A 11 17.69 10.94 -18.39
CA LYS A 11 18.84 10.27 -17.75
C LYS A 11 19.53 11.23 -16.77
N SER A 12 19.51 10.86 -15.50
CA SER A 12 19.90 11.75 -14.42
C SER A 12 21.12 11.21 -13.70
N SER A 13 22.09 12.10 -13.39
CA SER A 13 23.29 11.78 -12.58
C SER A 13 22.94 11.26 -11.17
N TYR A 14 21.67 11.36 -10.76
CA TYR A 14 21.13 10.82 -9.51
C TYR A 14 20.78 9.32 -9.56
N TRP A 15 21.18 8.59 -10.61
CA TRP A 15 21.06 7.12 -10.71
C TRP A 15 21.50 6.39 -9.43
N TRP A 16 22.64 6.81 -8.88
CA TRP A 16 23.25 6.20 -7.71
C TRP A 16 22.44 6.44 -6.42
N LEU A 17 21.69 7.54 -6.33
CA LEU A 17 20.77 7.81 -5.22
C LEU A 17 19.63 6.78 -5.19
N TYR A 18 19.05 6.45 -6.35
CA TYR A 18 18.00 5.42 -6.42
C TYR A 18 18.54 4.02 -6.07
N LEU A 19 19.81 3.74 -6.39
CA LEU A 19 20.46 2.47 -6.05
C LEU A 19 20.75 2.37 -4.55
N ILE A 20 21.26 3.45 -3.93
CA ILE A 20 21.44 3.53 -2.48
C ILE A 20 20.09 3.42 -1.76
N LEU A 21 19.07 4.15 -2.21
CA LEU A 21 17.72 4.07 -1.64
C LEU A 21 17.15 2.65 -1.72
N GLY A 22 17.32 1.97 -2.87
CA GLY A 22 16.93 0.57 -3.03
C GLY A 22 17.67 -0.38 -2.10
N ALA A 23 19.00 -0.21 -1.94
CA ALA A 23 19.79 -1.00 -1.00
C ALA A 23 19.39 -0.76 0.47
N MET A 24 19.13 0.50 0.85
CA MET A 24 18.64 0.85 2.18
C MET A 24 17.26 0.22 2.46
N LEU A 25 16.37 0.19 1.46
CA LEU A 25 15.05 -0.45 1.55
C LEU A 25 15.13 -1.98 1.72
N VAL A 26 16.10 -2.64 1.08
CA VAL A 26 16.32 -4.07 1.27
C VAL A 26 16.86 -4.35 2.67
N LEU A 27 17.82 -3.54 3.14
CA LEU A 27 18.37 -3.66 4.50
C LEU A 27 17.29 -3.39 5.56
N SER A 28 16.40 -2.42 5.36
CA SER A 28 15.29 -2.18 6.27
C SER A 28 14.30 -3.34 6.28
N GLY A 29 14.05 -3.98 5.13
CA GLY A 29 13.27 -5.22 5.05
C GLY A 29 13.83 -6.35 5.92
N PHE A 30 15.15 -6.59 5.87
CA PHE A 30 15.81 -7.56 6.74
C PHE A 30 15.79 -7.17 8.22
N TRP A 31 15.95 -5.88 8.53
CA TRP A 31 15.90 -5.36 9.90
C TRP A 31 14.53 -5.59 10.54
N VAL A 32 13.46 -5.34 9.80
CA VAL A 32 12.07 -5.54 10.25
C VAL A 32 11.78 -7.00 10.58
N MET A 33 12.40 -7.96 9.88
CA MET A 33 12.28 -9.39 10.20
C MET A 33 12.98 -9.77 11.51
N TRP A 34 14.07 -9.09 11.88
CA TRP A 34 14.83 -9.35 13.10
C TRP A 34 14.16 -8.76 14.35
N GLN A 35 13.44 -7.65 14.18
CA GLN A 35 12.74 -6.94 15.25
C GLN A 35 11.26 -6.75 14.90
N PRO A 36 10.45 -7.83 14.93
CA PRO A 36 9.06 -7.78 14.48
C PRO A 36 8.18 -6.85 15.32
N ALA A 37 8.49 -6.66 16.61
CA ALA A 37 7.76 -5.72 17.48
C ALA A 37 7.86 -4.27 16.95
N LEU A 38 9.08 -3.78 16.71
CA LEU A 38 9.32 -2.44 16.17
C LEU A 38 8.77 -2.30 14.73
N GLY A 39 8.85 -3.37 13.94
CA GLY A 39 8.28 -3.42 12.60
C GLY A 39 6.77 -3.18 12.60
N TYR A 40 6.07 -3.76 13.56
CA TYR A 40 4.63 -3.63 13.69
C TYR A 40 4.19 -2.22 14.11
N GLU A 41 4.85 -1.64 15.12
CA GLU A 41 4.67 -0.24 15.51
C GLU A 41 4.86 0.71 14.33
N THR A 42 5.89 0.46 13.52
CA THR A 42 6.19 1.29 12.34
C THR A 42 5.07 1.20 11.30
N VAL A 43 4.55 0.00 11.03
CA VAL A 43 3.42 -0.21 10.12
C VAL A 43 2.17 0.50 10.65
N ALA A 44 1.94 0.46 11.97
CA ALA A 44 0.82 1.15 12.60
C ALA A 44 0.87 2.67 12.41
N ILE A 45 2.03 3.28 12.67
CA ILE A 45 2.25 4.71 12.48
C ILE A 45 2.08 5.10 11.01
N LEU A 46 2.70 4.35 10.09
CA LEU A 46 2.59 4.61 8.65
C LEU A 46 1.15 4.48 8.15
N PHE A 47 0.40 3.50 8.66
CA PHE A 47 -1.00 3.34 8.32
C PHE A 47 -1.84 4.53 8.80
N GLY A 48 -1.64 5.01 10.02
CA GLY A 48 -2.28 6.22 10.54
C GLY A 48 -2.02 7.45 9.66
N TRP A 49 -0.76 7.72 9.31
CA TRP A 49 -0.40 8.80 8.39
C TRP A 49 -1.00 8.63 6.99
N SER A 50 -1.06 7.40 6.49
CA SER A 50 -1.66 7.11 5.19
C SER A 50 -3.15 7.42 5.16
N LEU A 51 -3.89 7.10 6.24
CA LEU A 51 -5.31 7.43 6.36
C LEU A 51 -5.54 8.94 6.41
N LEU A 52 -4.67 9.68 7.11
CA LEU A 52 -4.72 11.15 7.06
C LEU A 52 -4.50 11.68 5.64
N ALA A 53 -3.47 11.19 4.94
CA ALA A 53 -3.19 11.61 3.58
C ALA A 53 -4.35 11.26 2.63
N VAL A 54 -4.93 10.07 2.75
CA VAL A 54 -6.09 9.62 1.97
C VAL A 54 -7.30 10.50 2.26
N GLY A 55 -7.65 10.73 3.53
CA GLY A 55 -8.79 11.57 3.89
C GLY A 55 -8.64 13.02 3.44
N ILE A 56 -7.44 13.61 3.58
CA ILE A 56 -7.13 14.96 3.05
C ILE A 56 -7.29 14.98 1.53
N SER A 57 -6.76 13.97 0.83
CA SER A 57 -6.86 13.87 -0.62
C SER A 57 -8.31 13.71 -1.09
N GLN A 58 -9.13 12.91 -0.40
CA GLN A 58 -10.55 12.73 -0.71
C GLN A 58 -11.32 14.04 -0.55
N ILE A 59 -11.06 14.80 0.51
CA ILE A 59 -11.68 16.12 0.71
C ILE A 59 -11.21 17.10 -0.37
N ALA A 60 -9.93 17.11 -0.73
CA ALA A 60 -9.40 17.96 -1.79
C ALA A 60 -10.00 17.63 -3.17
N ILE A 61 -10.14 16.33 -3.49
CA ILE A 61 -10.77 15.86 -4.72
C ILE A 61 -12.26 16.22 -4.72
N ALA A 62 -12.96 15.99 -3.62
CA ALA A 62 -14.36 16.38 -3.50
C ALA A 62 -14.55 17.91 -3.62
N ALA A 63 -13.63 18.73 -3.08
CA ALA A 63 -13.69 20.18 -3.23
C ALA A 63 -13.45 20.65 -4.68
N SER A 64 -12.63 19.93 -5.46
CA SER A 64 -12.30 20.28 -6.85
C SER A 64 -13.34 19.79 -7.87
N VAL A 65 -13.95 18.63 -7.62
CA VAL A 65 -15.06 18.11 -8.44
C VAL A 65 -16.34 18.80 -8.00
N LYS A 66 -16.78 19.83 -8.73
CA LYS A 66 -18.08 20.51 -8.53
C LYS A 66 -19.20 19.47 -8.28
N ARG A 67 -20.21 19.83 -7.47
CA ARG A 67 -21.41 19.06 -7.02
C ARG A 67 -22.22 18.26 -8.07
N ALA A 68 -21.74 18.11 -9.31
CA ALA A 68 -22.39 17.42 -10.41
C ALA A 68 -22.29 15.88 -10.34
N MET A 69 -21.46 15.31 -9.46
CA MET A 69 -21.31 13.86 -9.33
C MET A 69 -22.20 13.30 -8.20
N SER A 70 -23.10 12.38 -8.56
CA SER A 70 -23.89 11.59 -7.60
C SER A 70 -22.94 10.89 -6.61
N GLY A 71 -23.02 11.24 -5.32
CA GLY A 71 -22.12 10.71 -4.28
C GLY A 71 -21.12 11.71 -3.67
N TRP A 72 -21.14 12.99 -4.08
CA TRP A 72 -20.24 14.03 -3.55
C TRP A 72 -20.22 14.13 -2.02
N GLY A 73 -21.39 14.08 -1.38
CA GLY A 73 -21.49 14.10 0.09
C GLY A 73 -20.92 12.86 0.76
N TRP A 74 -20.99 11.70 0.10
CA TRP A 74 -20.41 10.45 0.61
C TRP A 74 -18.89 10.46 0.55
N TRP A 75 -18.31 11.10 -0.47
CA TRP A 75 -16.85 11.29 -0.56
C TRP A 75 -16.31 12.22 0.54
N ILE A 76 -17.02 13.29 0.87
CA ILE A 76 -16.62 14.18 1.97
C ILE A 76 -16.78 13.47 3.32
N ALA A 77 -17.90 12.77 3.52
CA ALA A 77 -18.12 12.00 4.74
C ALA A 77 -17.06 10.91 4.92
N GLY A 78 -16.70 10.19 3.85
CA GLY A 78 -15.59 9.23 3.84
C GLY A 78 -14.27 9.87 4.24
N GLY A 79 -13.91 11.00 3.62
CA GLY A 79 -12.65 11.68 3.93
C GLY A 79 -12.56 12.21 5.35
N ILE A 80 -13.67 12.69 5.93
CA ILE A 80 -13.72 13.11 7.35
C ILE A 80 -13.55 11.89 8.27
N ILE A 81 -14.23 10.78 7.98
CA ILE A 81 -14.10 9.53 8.75
C ILE A 81 -12.66 9.03 8.70
N ASP A 82 -12.04 9.00 7.53
CA ASP A 82 -10.65 8.58 7.35
C ASP A 82 -9.67 9.44 8.16
N ILE A 83 -9.88 10.77 8.19
CA ILE A 83 -9.07 11.68 9.03
C ILE A 83 -9.28 11.41 10.51
N MET A 84 -10.53 11.23 10.95
CA MET A 84 -10.83 10.96 12.37
C MET A 84 -10.23 9.64 12.83
N ILE A 85 -10.38 8.59 12.02
CA ILE A 85 -9.78 7.27 12.28
C ILE A 85 -8.26 7.40 12.28
N GLY A 86 -7.67 8.04 11.26
CA GLY A 86 -6.22 8.25 11.19
C GLY A 86 -5.64 8.99 12.40
N LEU A 87 -6.31 10.05 12.87
CA LEU A 87 -5.91 10.77 14.08
C LEU A 87 -6.03 9.87 15.33
N PHE A 88 -7.16 9.17 15.48
CA PHE A 88 -7.39 8.25 16.60
C PHE A 88 -6.30 7.18 16.67
N LEU A 89 -5.90 6.61 15.53
CA LEU A 89 -4.84 5.60 15.47
C LEU A 89 -3.46 6.15 15.90
N LEU A 90 -3.19 7.44 15.67
CA LEU A 90 -1.91 8.05 16.02
C LEU A 90 -1.84 8.50 17.48
N PHE A 91 -2.97 8.69 18.16
CA PHE A 91 -2.99 9.12 19.57
C PHE A 91 -2.64 8.00 20.54
N ASP A 92 -3.04 6.77 20.26
CA ASP A 92 -2.68 5.63 21.10
C ASP A 92 -2.28 4.43 20.24
N LEU A 93 -0.96 4.24 20.15
CA LEU A 93 -0.38 3.18 19.33
C LEU A 93 -0.73 1.79 19.87
N GLY A 94 -0.92 1.65 21.19
CA GLY A 94 -1.26 0.36 21.80
C GLY A 94 -2.63 -0.15 21.39
N TYR A 95 -3.63 0.73 21.26
CA TYR A 95 -4.94 0.33 20.72
C TYR A 95 -4.90 0.09 19.21
N THR A 96 -4.11 0.88 18.49
CA THR A 96 -3.95 0.72 17.04
C THR A 96 -3.42 -0.66 16.68
N GLU A 97 -2.43 -1.14 17.42
CA GLU A 97 -1.88 -2.48 17.29
C GLU A 97 -2.90 -3.60 17.48
N ALA A 98 -3.88 -3.42 18.37
CA ALA A 98 -4.94 -4.40 18.56
C ALA A 98 -6.00 -4.35 17.45
N VAL A 99 -6.25 -3.16 16.88
CA VAL A 99 -7.32 -2.93 15.89
C VAL A 99 -6.87 -3.22 14.45
N LEU A 100 -5.60 -3.00 14.14
CA LEU A 100 -5.02 -3.20 12.80
C LEU A 100 -5.31 -4.55 12.17
N PRO A 101 -5.15 -5.70 12.86
CA PRO A 101 -5.41 -7.01 12.27
C PRO A 101 -6.87 -7.17 11.85
N TYR A 102 -7.80 -6.59 12.61
CA TYR A 102 -9.22 -6.60 12.26
C TYR A 102 -9.47 -5.75 11.01
N ILE A 103 -8.92 -4.54 10.93
CA ILE A 103 -9.06 -3.67 9.75
C ILE A 103 -8.53 -4.38 8.50
N PHE A 104 -7.31 -4.92 8.56
CA PHE A 104 -6.73 -5.67 7.44
C PHE A 104 -7.54 -6.93 7.10
N GLY A 105 -8.03 -7.65 8.12
CA GLY A 105 -8.90 -8.80 7.96
C GLY A 105 -10.18 -8.47 7.20
N PHE A 106 -10.86 -7.37 7.54
CA PHE A 106 -12.04 -6.88 6.82
C PHE A 106 -11.73 -6.43 5.39
N ILE A 107 -10.63 -5.71 5.17
CA ILE A 107 -10.21 -5.28 3.83
C ILE A 107 -9.93 -6.50 2.95
N PHE A 108 -9.22 -7.50 3.47
CA PHE A 108 -8.94 -8.74 2.75
C PHE A 108 -10.20 -9.56 2.51
N LEU A 109 -11.18 -9.53 3.42
CA LEU A 109 -12.49 -10.15 3.21
C LEU A 109 -13.16 -9.54 1.98
N PHE A 110 -13.29 -8.21 1.96
CA PHE A 110 -13.97 -7.51 0.88
C PHE A 110 -13.24 -7.68 -0.46
N LYS A 111 -11.90 -7.56 -0.47
CA LYS A 111 -11.08 -7.83 -1.67
C LYS A 111 -11.15 -9.29 -2.10
N GLY A 112 -11.19 -10.24 -1.17
CA GLY A 112 -11.30 -11.66 -1.45
C GLY A 112 -12.62 -11.98 -2.13
N ILE A 113 -13.74 -11.49 -1.59
CA ILE A 113 -15.06 -11.61 -2.21
C ILE A 113 -15.07 -10.95 -3.59
N SER A 114 -14.56 -9.71 -3.70
CA SER A 114 -14.54 -8.98 -4.98
C SER A 114 -13.72 -9.71 -6.04
N ASN A 115 -12.54 -10.23 -5.71
CA ASN A 115 -11.72 -11.02 -6.63
C ASN A 115 -12.35 -12.36 -6.97
N PHE A 116 -13.04 -12.99 -6.03
CA PHE A 116 -13.77 -14.24 -6.28
C PHE A 116 -14.93 -14.02 -7.27
N VAL A 117 -15.74 -12.97 -7.06
CA VAL A 117 -16.84 -12.61 -7.97
C VAL A 117 -16.30 -12.16 -9.33
N SER A 118 -15.27 -11.32 -9.33
CA SER A 118 -14.59 -10.86 -10.56
C SER A 118 -13.97 -12.00 -11.33
N SER A 119 -13.46 -13.00 -10.62
CA SER A 119 -13.11 -14.27 -11.22
C SER A 119 -14.36 -14.82 -11.90
N LEU A 120 -15.41 -15.27 -11.23
CA LEU A 120 -16.58 -15.89 -11.90
C LEU A 120 -17.11 -15.16 -13.15
N MET A 121 -17.06 -13.82 -13.19
CA MET A 121 -17.43 -13.02 -14.38
C MET A 121 -16.47 -13.11 -15.58
N MET A 122 -15.20 -13.41 -15.34
CA MET A 122 -14.12 -13.52 -16.34
C MET A 122 -13.93 -14.96 -16.87
N VAL A 123 -14.74 -15.93 -16.40
CA VAL A 123 -14.69 -17.34 -16.86
C VAL A 123 -14.87 -17.39 -18.38
N GLY A 124 -13.89 -17.95 -19.09
CA GLY A 124 -13.95 -18.16 -20.55
C GLY A 124 -13.60 -16.94 -21.42
N LYS A 125 -13.42 -15.74 -20.84
CA LYS A 125 -13.04 -14.52 -21.60
C LYS A 125 -11.53 -14.22 -21.60
N TYR A 126 -10.81 -14.62 -20.55
CA TYR A 126 -9.39 -14.32 -20.38
C TYR A 126 -8.59 -15.55 -19.96
N LYS A 127 -7.41 -15.75 -20.58
CA LYS A 127 -6.51 -16.90 -20.33
C LYS A 127 -6.00 -16.99 -18.89
N TYR A 128 -5.96 -15.88 -18.15
CA TYR A 128 -5.45 -15.80 -16.77
C TYR A 128 -6.54 -15.73 -15.70
N TRP A 129 -7.77 -16.10 -16.05
CA TRP A 129 -8.93 -16.11 -15.17
C TRP A 129 -8.72 -16.80 -13.81
N TRP A 130 -8.08 -17.97 -13.85
CA TRP A 130 -7.76 -18.79 -12.68
C TRP A 130 -6.88 -18.11 -11.64
N LEU A 131 -6.05 -17.12 -12.03
CA LEU A 131 -5.19 -16.39 -11.08
C LEU A 131 -6.03 -15.51 -10.16
N TYR A 132 -7.09 -14.90 -10.69
CA TYR A 132 -8.04 -14.14 -9.88
C TYR A 132 -8.83 -15.03 -8.93
N LEU A 133 -9.15 -16.26 -9.34
CA LEU A 133 -9.83 -17.24 -8.48
C LEU A 133 -8.95 -17.65 -7.29
N ILE A 134 -7.71 -18.06 -7.59
CA ILE A 134 -6.72 -18.45 -6.57
C ILE A 134 -6.46 -17.27 -5.64
N ASN A 135 -6.27 -16.06 -6.18
CA ASN A 135 -6.04 -14.87 -5.38
C ASN A 135 -7.25 -14.54 -4.48
N GLY A 136 -8.48 -14.66 -5.00
CA GLY A 136 -9.70 -14.48 -4.23
C GLY A 136 -9.79 -15.46 -3.05
N ILE A 137 -9.59 -16.76 -3.31
CA ILE A 137 -9.60 -17.79 -2.26
C ILE A 137 -8.50 -17.53 -1.22
N LEU A 138 -7.28 -17.22 -1.68
CA LEU A 138 -6.16 -16.93 -0.79
C LEU A 138 -6.46 -15.76 0.15
N LEU A 139 -7.02 -14.67 -0.39
CA LEU A 139 -7.44 -13.49 0.39
C LEU A 139 -8.54 -13.82 1.40
N LEU A 140 -9.48 -14.70 1.05
CA LEU A 140 -10.53 -15.15 1.97
C LEU A 140 -9.95 -16.00 3.12
N VAL A 141 -9.00 -16.88 2.83
CA VAL A 141 -8.31 -17.68 3.87
C VAL A 141 -7.50 -16.77 4.78
N LEU A 142 -6.74 -15.84 4.22
CA LEU A 142 -5.96 -14.86 5.00
C LEU A 142 -6.88 -13.99 5.85
N SER A 143 -8.00 -13.52 5.31
CA SER A 143 -9.01 -12.78 6.06
C SER A 143 -9.53 -13.58 7.26
N TRP A 144 -9.90 -14.85 7.03
CA TRP A 144 -10.37 -15.72 8.10
C TRP A 144 -9.31 -15.90 9.20
N MET A 145 -8.04 -16.09 8.83
CA MET A 145 -6.93 -16.19 9.77
C MET A 145 -6.75 -14.92 10.60
N PHE A 146 -6.85 -13.75 9.97
CA PHE A 146 -6.70 -12.46 10.63
C PHE A 146 -7.81 -12.20 11.66
N LEU A 147 -9.05 -12.61 11.36
CA LEU A 147 -10.19 -12.40 12.25
C LEU A 147 -10.22 -13.39 13.43
N MET A 148 -9.79 -14.64 13.22
CA MET A 148 -9.82 -15.68 14.26
C MET A 148 -8.60 -15.64 15.19
N ALA A 149 -7.42 -15.27 14.69
CA ALA A 149 -6.17 -15.32 15.46
C ALA A 149 -5.34 -14.03 15.29
N PRO A 150 -5.73 -12.92 15.95
CA PRO A 150 -5.06 -11.62 15.81
C PRO A 150 -3.57 -11.66 16.15
N ALA A 151 -3.17 -12.49 17.12
CA ALA A 151 -1.76 -12.65 17.50
C ALA A 151 -0.89 -13.21 16.36
N SER A 152 -1.44 -14.11 15.52
CA SER A 152 -0.75 -14.63 14.33
C SER A 152 -0.69 -13.63 13.18
N ALA A 153 -1.68 -12.73 13.13
CA ALA A 153 -1.75 -11.69 12.11
C ALA A 153 -0.66 -10.64 12.27
N VAL A 154 -0.23 -10.33 13.51
CA VAL A 154 0.92 -9.45 13.76
C VAL A 154 2.16 -9.93 13.00
N PHE A 155 2.50 -11.21 13.13
CA PHE A 155 3.63 -11.79 12.38
C PHE A 155 3.40 -11.72 10.88
N THR A 156 2.19 -12.04 10.41
CA THR A 156 1.88 -12.05 8.97
C THR A 156 1.96 -10.65 8.35
N ILE A 157 1.50 -9.62 9.05
CA ILE A 157 1.58 -8.20 8.63
C ILE A 157 3.04 -7.78 8.50
N VAL A 158 3.88 -8.11 9.49
CA VAL A 158 5.30 -7.76 9.48
C VAL A 158 6.02 -8.46 8.32
N PHE A 159 5.76 -9.75 8.09
CA PHE A 159 6.34 -10.47 6.95
C PHE A 159 5.86 -9.88 5.61
N MET A 160 4.57 -9.58 5.45
CA MET A 160 4.06 -8.92 4.24
C MET A 160 4.69 -7.55 4.01
N ALA A 161 4.85 -6.75 5.06
CA ALA A 161 5.53 -5.45 4.98
C ALA A 161 6.99 -5.62 4.55
N ALA A 162 7.72 -6.58 5.12
CA ALA A 162 9.10 -6.87 4.73
C ALA A 162 9.21 -7.28 3.26
N PHE A 163 8.31 -8.15 2.78
CA PHE A 163 8.26 -8.52 1.36
C PHE A 163 7.92 -7.34 0.45
N LEU A 164 7.01 -6.46 0.87
CA LEU A 164 6.67 -5.24 0.12
C LEU A 164 7.87 -4.28 0.04
N TYR A 165 8.59 -4.07 1.15
CA TYR A 165 9.80 -3.27 1.17
C TYR A 165 10.90 -3.87 0.30
N MET A 166 11.09 -5.19 0.34
CA MET A 166 12.02 -5.88 -0.56
C MET A 166 11.61 -5.72 -2.02
N TYR A 167 10.34 -5.96 -2.36
CA TYR A 167 9.83 -5.81 -3.73
C TYR A 167 10.00 -4.38 -4.24
N TRP A 168 9.65 -3.38 -3.44
CA TRP A 168 9.86 -1.97 -3.77
C TRP A 168 11.34 -1.63 -3.90
N GLY A 169 12.19 -2.13 -3.02
CA GLY A 169 13.65 -1.96 -3.09
C GLY A 169 14.23 -2.55 -4.37
N PHE A 170 13.83 -3.77 -4.75
CA PHE A 170 14.22 -4.38 -6.02
C PHE A 170 13.69 -3.62 -7.23
N SER A 171 12.44 -3.16 -7.19
CA SER A 171 11.86 -2.35 -8.26
C SER A 171 12.59 -1.01 -8.43
N LEU A 172 13.00 -0.36 -7.33
CA LEU A 172 13.78 0.87 -7.34
C LEU A 172 15.20 0.66 -7.86
N MET A 173 15.84 -0.47 -7.51
CA MET A 173 17.13 -0.84 -8.09
C MET A 173 17.02 -1.13 -9.58
N ALA A 174 15.99 -1.85 -10.03
CA ALA A 174 15.73 -2.10 -11.45
C ALA A 174 15.49 -0.78 -12.21
N PHE A 175 14.63 0.09 -11.68
CA PHE A 175 14.35 1.41 -12.26
C PHE A 175 15.59 2.31 -12.26
N SER A 176 16.46 2.18 -11.24
CA SER A 176 17.77 2.80 -11.28
C SER A 176 18.48 2.33 -12.55
N PHE A 177 18.75 1.04 -12.79
CA PHE A 177 19.48 0.59 -13.99
C PHE A 177 18.98 1.17 -15.32
N ASP A 178 17.68 1.39 -15.48
CA ASP A 178 17.09 2.04 -16.67
C ASP A 178 17.40 3.55 -16.77
N LEU A 179 17.58 4.24 -15.65
CA LEU A 179 18.01 5.65 -15.58
C LEU A 179 19.51 5.84 -15.87
N LYS A 180 20.30 4.77 -15.99
CA LYS A 180 21.75 4.85 -16.22
C LYS A 180 22.05 5.46 -17.59
N PRO A 181 22.79 6.58 -17.70
CA PRO A 181 23.22 7.07 -18.99
C PRO A 181 24.17 6.08 -19.68
N GLY A 182 23.77 5.59 -20.86
CA GLY A 182 24.64 4.86 -21.78
C GLY A 182 25.87 5.70 -22.13
N LYS A 183 27.04 5.04 -22.19
CA LYS A 183 28.38 5.64 -22.20
C LYS A 183 28.76 6.43 -23.47
N ASN A 184 27.81 6.78 -24.34
CA ASN A 184 28.08 7.37 -25.65
C ASN A 184 27.20 8.60 -25.93
N ASP A 185 27.38 9.67 -25.16
CA ASP A 185 27.10 11.05 -25.61
C ASP A 185 28.38 11.87 -25.43
#